data_AF-A0AB34H7U4-F1
#
_entry.id   AF-A0AB34H7U4-F1
#
_cell.length_a   1.000
_cell.length_b   1.000
_cell.length_c   1.000
_cell.angle_alpha   90.00
_cell.angle_beta   90.00
_cell.angle_gamma   90.00
#
_symmetry.space_group_name_H-M   'P 1'
#
loop_
_entity.id
_entity.type
_entity.pdbx_description
1 polymer ?
#
loop_
_entity_poly.entity_id
_entity_poly.type
_entity_poly.pdbx_seq_one_letter_code
_entity_poly.pdbx_strand_id
1 'polypeptide(L)' 'MKSVGLWETKCSQDLSLVTDCMEHALTAGHPHPQYSPGWDAKLFYLPMSYMPTFLVDVMMYWGASWPAKAL' A
#
# COMPACT_ATOMS: atom_id res chain seq x y z
N MET A 1 13.63 2.38 -24.21
CA MET A 1 12.28 2.90 -23.89
C MET A 1 11.24 1.79 -24.05
N LYS A 2 11.15 0.85 -23.11
CA LYS A 2 10.08 -0.18 -23.06
C LYS A 2 9.47 -0.30 -21.67
N SER A 3 10.04 0.37 -20.67
CA SER A 3 9.58 0.28 -19.29
C SER A 3 8.29 1.08 -19.05
N VAL A 4 8.12 2.24 -19.69
CA VAL A 4 6.98 3.15 -19.43
C VAL A 4 5.62 2.46 -19.67
N GLY A 5 5.45 1.76 -20.79
CA GLY A 5 4.16 1.13 -21.14
C GLY A 5 3.71 -0.04 -20.25
N LEU A 6 4.62 -0.62 -19.44
CA LEU A 6 4.27 -1.69 -18.49
C LEU A 6 3.58 -1.14 -17.22
N TRP A 7 3.84 0.12 -16.86
CA TRP A 7 3.22 0.74 -15.69
C TRP A 7 1.77 1.15 -15.96
N GLU A 8 1.47 1.62 -17.18
CA GLU A 8 0.11 1.95 -17.60
C GLU A 8 -0.85 0.75 -17.52
N THR A 9 -0.35 -0.48 -17.72
CA THR A 9 -1.18 -1.69 -17.62
C THR A 9 -1.45 -2.13 -16.19
N LYS A 10 -0.67 -1.63 -15.20
CA LYS A 10 -0.75 -2.03 -13.80
C LYS A 10 -1.60 -1.08 -12.96
N CYS A 11 -1.93 0.11 -13.48
CA CYS A 11 -2.90 1.00 -12.86
C CYS A 11 -4.31 0.42 -13.02
N SER A 12 -4.97 0.14 -11.89
CA SER A 12 -6.38 -0.25 -11.90
C SER A 12 -7.21 0.90 -12.47
N GLN A 13 -8.07 0.62 -13.45
CA GLN A 13 -8.95 1.64 -14.04
C GLN A 13 -10.06 2.06 -13.07
N ASP A 14 -10.34 1.23 -12.06
CA ASP A 14 -11.34 1.48 -11.03
C ASP A 14 -10.86 2.53 -10.02
N LEU A 15 -11.18 3.79 -10.29
CA LEU A 15 -10.92 4.93 -9.40
C LEU A 15 -11.97 5.06 -8.26
N SER A 16 -12.95 4.15 -8.23
CA SER A 16 -14.07 4.16 -7.27
C SER A 16 -13.61 4.22 -5.81
N LEU A 17 -12.52 3.51 -5.48
CA LEU A 17 -11.94 3.48 -4.13
C LEU A 17 -11.46 4.85 -3.65
N VAL A 18 -10.99 5.70 -4.56
CA VAL A 18 -10.51 7.05 -4.24
C VAL A 18 -11.70 8.00 -4.12
N THR A 19 -12.65 7.92 -5.04
CA THR A 19 -13.83 8.79 -5.04
C THR A 19 -14.73 8.53 -3.83
N ASP A 20 -14.92 7.27 -3.42
CA ASP A 20 -15.66 6.91 -2.21
C ASP A 20 -14.99 7.49 -0.95
N CYS A 21 -13.66 7.38 -0.86
CA CYS A 21 -12.89 7.92 0.25
C CYS A 21 -13.00 9.46 0.33
N MET A 22 -12.99 10.13 -0.83
CA MET A 22 -13.21 11.58 -0.92
C MET A 22 -14.63 11.99 -0.54
N GLU A 23 -15.66 11.28 -1.02
CA GLU A 23 -17.06 11.56 -0.70
C GLU A 23 -17.31 11.40 0.82
N HIS A 24 -16.74 10.35 1.41
CA HIS A 24 -16.78 10.13 2.85
C HIS A 24 -16.06 11.25 3.61
N ALA A 25 -14.89 11.70 3.15
CA ALA A 25 -14.15 12.80 3.76
C ALA A 25 -14.93 14.12 3.73
N LEU A 26 -15.70 14.38 2.66
CA LEU A 26 -16.51 15.59 2.49
C LEU A 26 -17.81 15.55 3.28
N THR A 27 -18.38 14.36 3.51
CA THR A 27 -19.68 14.18 4.16
C THR A 27 -19.55 13.91 5.67
N ALA A 28 -18.37 13.54 6.15
CA ALA A 28 -18.13 13.22 7.56
C ALA A 28 -18.28 14.47 8.46
N GLY A 29 -19.13 14.37 9.48
CA GLY A 29 -19.31 15.43 10.49
C GLY A 29 -18.09 15.66 11.39
N HIS A 30 -17.15 14.71 11.43
CA HIS A 30 -15.86 14.85 12.11
C HIS A 30 -14.74 14.32 11.19
N PRO A 31 -14.09 15.19 10.40
CA PRO A 31 -13.12 14.74 9.42
C PRO A 31 -11.86 14.18 10.10
N HIS A 32 -11.42 12.99 9.67
CA HIS A 32 -10.17 12.39 10.13
C HIS A 32 -8.97 12.96 9.33
N PRO A 33 -7.78 13.13 9.93
CA PRO A 33 -6.63 13.69 9.21
C PRO A 33 -6.05 12.74 8.15
N GLN A 34 -6.38 11.45 8.21
CA GLN A 34 -5.89 10.45 7.26
C GLN A 34 -7.03 9.55 6.79
N TYR A 35 -7.25 9.58 5.48
CA TYR A 35 -8.16 8.71 4.76
C TYR A 35 -7.34 7.82 3.84
N SER A 36 -7.44 6.51 4.04
CA SER A 36 -6.73 5.51 3.25
C SER A 36 -7.73 4.87 2.27
N PRO A 37 -7.62 5.13 0.96
CA PRO A 37 -8.52 4.55 -0.01
C PRO A 37 -8.25 3.05 -0.16
N GLY A 38 -9.30 2.25 -0.02
CA GLY A 38 -9.25 0.80 -0.18
C GLY A 38 -8.88 0.01 1.09
N TRP A 39 -9.27 -1.26 1.09
CA TRP A 39 -9.05 -2.19 2.20
C TRP A 39 -7.57 -2.57 2.37
N ASP A 40 -6.83 -2.65 1.27
CA ASP A 40 -5.40 -2.98 1.25
C ASP A 40 -4.58 -1.98 2.08
N ALA A 41 -4.82 -0.68 1.86
CA ALA A 41 -4.18 0.39 2.64
C ALA A 41 -4.46 0.28 4.15
N LYS A 42 -5.69 -0.11 4.52
CA LYS A 42 -6.11 -0.21 5.93
C LYS A 42 -5.64 -1.49 6.61
N LEU A 43 -5.59 -2.61 5.90
CA LEU A 43 -5.25 -3.92 6.46
C LEU A 43 -3.77 -4.30 6.34
N PHE A 44 -3.05 -3.80 5.34
CA PHE A 44 -1.64 -4.14 5.14
C PHE A 44 -0.73 -2.98 5.53
N TYR A 45 -0.95 -1.80 4.94
CA TYR A 45 -0.02 -0.67 5.12
C TYR A 45 -0.14 -0.03 6.50
N LEU A 46 -1.36 0.07 7.03
CA LEU A 46 -1.59 0.62 8.36
C LEU A 46 -0.88 -0.22 9.45
N PRO A 47 -1.12 -1.54 9.60
CA PRO A 47 -0.41 -2.32 10.61
C PRO A 47 1.10 -2.38 10.34
N MET A 48 1.54 -2.45 9.08
CA MET A 48 2.96 -2.45 8.75
C MET A 48 3.67 -1.16 9.22
N SER A 49 2.99 -0.01 9.16
CA SER A 49 3.54 1.28 9.62
C SER A 49 3.70 1.37 11.14
N TYR A 50 2.86 0.65 11.89
CA TYR A 50 2.90 0.61 13.36
C TYR A 50 3.69 -0.59 13.91
N MET A 51 4.04 -1.56 13.07
CA MET A 51 4.82 -2.73 13.47
C MET A 51 6.31 -2.40 13.57
N PRO A 52 7.05 -3.03 14.52
CA PRO A 52 8.49 -2.85 14.63
C PRO A 52 9.20 -3.34 13.37
N THR A 53 10.27 -2.64 12.97
CA THR A 53 11.02 -2.90 11.73
C THR A 53 11.46 -4.35 11.60
N PHE A 54 11.82 -5.01 12.71
CA PHE A 54 12.19 -6.43 12.73
C PHE A 54 11.09 -7.35 12.20
N LEU A 55 9.82 -7.09 12.51
CA LEU A 55 8.71 -7.95 12.07
C LEU A 55 8.45 -7.77 10.57
N VAL A 56 8.50 -6.53 10.09
CA VAL A 56 8.35 -6.21 8.66
C VAL A 56 9.49 -6.82 7.84
N ASP A 57 10.72 -6.74 8.35
CA ASP A 57 11.91 -7.36 7.78
C ASP A 57 11.73 -8.88 7.65
N VAL A 58 11.33 -9.56 8.73
CA VAL A 58 11.07 -11.00 8.72
C VAL A 58 9.98 -11.37 7.70
N MET A 59 8.89 -10.60 7.60
CA MET A 59 7.84 -10.84 6.59
C MET A 59 8.38 -10.71 5.16
N MET A 60 9.24 -9.72 4.91
CA MET A 60 9.84 -9.46 3.59
C MET A 60 10.86 -10.54 3.21
N TYR A 61 11.66 -11.00 4.18
CA TYR A 61 12.69 -12.02 3.99
C TYR A 61 12.18 -13.46 4.10
N TRP A 62 10.93 -13.68 4.53
CA TRP A 62 10.36 -15.02 4.71
C TRP A 62 10.41 -15.89 3.45
N GLY A 63 10.27 -15.29 2.28
CA GLY A 63 10.37 -15.96 0.98
C GLY A 63 11.65 -15.65 0.20
N ALA A 64 12.56 -14.86 0.78
CA ALA A 64 13.80 -14.50 0.12
C ALA A 64 14.79 -15.67 0.20
N SER A 65 15.31 -16.10 -0.95
CA SER A 65 16.52 -16.91 -0.96
C SER A 65 17.64 -16.07 -0.35
N TRP A 66 18.35 -16.64 0.62
CA TRP A 66 19.46 -16.00 1.29
C TRP A 66 20.38 -15.33 0.26
N PRO A 67 20.81 -14.07 0.47
CA PRO A 67 21.81 -13.49 -0.38
C PRO A 67 23.04 -14.39 -0.31
N ALA A 68 23.49 -14.89 -1.47
CA ALA A 68 24.76 -15.59 -1.54
C ALA A 68 25.83 -14.67 -0.96
N LYS A 69 26.61 -15.18 0.00
CA LYS A 69 27.65 -14.41 0.71
C LYS A 69 28.45 -13.60 -0.29
N ALA A 70 28.49 -12.28 -0.11
CA ALA A 70 29.43 -11.43 -0.83
C ALA A 70 30.84 -11.88 -0.43
N LEU A 71 31.59 -12.41 -1.39
CA LEU A 71 33.00 -12.79 -1.26
C LEU A 71 33.88 -11.55 -1.09
#